data_AF-A0A8C9SN88-F1
#
_entry.id   AF-A0A8C9SN88-F1
#
_cell.length_a   1.000
_cell.length_b   1.000
_cell.length_c   1.000
_cell.angle_alpha   90.00
_cell.angle_beta   90.00
_cell.angle_gamma   90.00
#
_symmetry.space_group_name_H-M   'P 1'
#
loop_
_entity.id
_entity.type
_entity.pdbx_description
1 polymer ?
#
loop_
_entity_poly.entity_id
_entity_poly.type
_entity_poly.pdbx_seq_one_letter_code
_entity_poly.pdbx_strand_id
1 'polypeptide(L)'
;MQEPTKGTRRSNANGNDYHDDFECADTSEERAFWKTESMRQMASSRWTNRPPWQKCAVLCVCTIVVVSLIIAVSVSNVKVDRRFADLEKMVANLSAAMTSITSKVHVGKETDQNVYREINKLKFSMEATENQLVSVEKSLKAIDGLEPLKTLVNQLKCNLDKITSNVSTEGCCPLGWSFYSTSCYYFSNEGKSWDSARDSCSRMHASLATLKDDGEWTFVSKHTMPFYFWIGLTDERTGDWEWVDGAPYIMDRRHWKPGQPDDWRHHGLGGGEDCAHLHNDGRLNDDHCSRPYRFVCKASVAEGPERSSVAAT
;
A
#
# COMPACT_ATOMS: atom_id res chain seq x y z
N MET A 1 35.55 -63.07 -18.36
CA MET A 1 36.62 -63.27 -19.35
C MET A 1 37.05 -61.89 -19.81
N GLN A 2 38.09 -61.36 -19.18
CA GLN A 2 39.48 -61.38 -19.69
C GLN A 2 39.69 -60.34 -20.80
N GLU A 3 40.23 -59.18 -20.38
CA GLU A 3 41.55 -58.63 -20.75
C GLU A 3 42.28 -59.29 -21.94
N PRO A 4 43.19 -58.58 -22.68
CA PRO A 4 44.46 -58.21 -22.05
C PRO A 4 45.22 -56.95 -22.56
N THR A 5 45.87 -56.25 -21.61
CA THR A 5 47.32 -55.86 -21.51
C THR A 5 48.05 -55.15 -22.68
N LYS A 6 49.11 -54.35 -22.52
CA LYS A 6 50.00 -53.88 -21.42
C LYS A 6 50.90 -52.79 -22.06
N GLY A 7 51.26 -51.72 -21.36
CA GLY A 7 52.55 -51.62 -20.63
C GLY A 7 53.22 -50.26 -20.93
N THR A 8 54.17 -49.69 -20.19
CA THR A 8 54.87 -49.98 -18.93
C THR A 8 55.75 -48.74 -18.59
N ARG A 9 55.80 -48.32 -17.29
CA ARG A 9 56.86 -47.51 -16.58
C ARG A 9 57.13 -46.06 -17.06
N ARG A 10 57.53 -45.09 -16.24
CA ARG A 10 58.17 -45.05 -14.89
C ARG A 10 57.99 -43.63 -14.28
N SER A 11 57.98 -43.55 -12.94
CA SER A 11 58.26 -42.41 -12.01
C SER A 11 59.27 -41.36 -12.51
N ASN A 12 59.26 -40.07 -12.14
CA ASN A 12 59.13 -39.48 -10.80
C ASN A 12 59.03 -37.92 -10.86
N ALA A 13 58.40 -37.32 -9.83
CA ALA A 13 58.56 -35.99 -9.22
C ALA A 13 59.02 -34.76 -10.06
N ASN A 14 58.20 -33.70 -10.09
CA ASN A 14 58.34 -32.52 -9.21
C ASN A 14 57.17 -31.54 -9.46
N GLY A 15 56.79 -30.79 -8.42
CA GLY A 15 55.64 -29.86 -8.44
C GLY A 15 55.86 -28.57 -9.24
N ASN A 16 54.96 -27.61 -8.98
CA ASN A 16 54.77 -26.29 -9.61
C ASN A 16 53.73 -26.34 -10.74
N ASP A 17 52.90 -25.34 -11.01
CA ASP A 17 52.44 -24.13 -10.34
C ASP A 17 51.24 -23.71 -11.21
N TYR A 18 50.15 -23.23 -10.61
CA TYR A 18 48.89 -22.99 -11.31
C TYR A 18 49.00 -21.74 -12.20
N HIS A 19 48.80 -21.90 -13.50
CA HIS A 19 48.19 -20.89 -14.37
C HIS A 19 47.75 -21.55 -15.68
N ASP A 20 46.45 -21.84 -15.80
CA ASP A 20 45.81 -22.16 -17.07
C ASP A 20 44.93 -20.98 -17.49
N ASP A 21 45.31 -20.41 -18.63
CA ASP A 21 44.48 -19.60 -19.51
C ASP A 21 43.35 -20.47 -20.10
N PHE A 22 42.15 -19.89 -20.23
CA PHE A 22 41.29 -20.26 -21.36
C PHE A 22 40.55 -19.02 -21.88
N GLU A 23 40.81 -18.75 -23.15
CA GLU A 23 40.19 -17.73 -23.99
C GLU A 23 38.66 -17.88 -24.06
N CYS A 24 37.97 -16.75 -24.23
CA CYS A 24 37.03 -16.62 -25.33
C CYS A 24 37.02 -15.18 -25.85
N ALA A 25 37.04 -15.10 -27.17
CA ALA A 25 37.07 -13.90 -27.97
C ALA A 25 35.73 -13.13 -27.96
N ASP A 26 35.89 -11.83 -28.10
CA ASP A 26 35.06 -10.89 -28.88
C ASP A 26 33.57 -10.73 -28.51
N THR A 27 33.31 -9.74 -27.64
CA THR A 27 32.30 -8.72 -27.95
C THR A 27 32.96 -7.35 -27.80
N SER A 28 33.57 -6.92 -28.89
CA SER A 28 34.12 -5.58 -29.17
C SER A 28 33.13 -4.40 -29.01
N GLU A 29 31.96 -4.61 -28.42
CA GLU A 29 30.95 -3.57 -28.18
C GLU A 29 31.00 -2.94 -26.76
N GLU A 30 31.59 -3.59 -25.76
CA GLU A 30 31.56 -3.05 -24.37
C GLU A 30 32.84 -2.32 -23.93
N ARG A 31 33.96 -2.55 -24.61
CA ARG A 31 35.26 -1.91 -24.28
C ARG A 31 35.53 -0.58 -25.00
N ALA A 32 34.58 -0.12 -25.83
CA ALA A 32 34.61 1.19 -26.48
C ALA A 32 34.02 2.32 -25.61
N PHE A 33 33.46 2.03 -24.43
CA PHE A 33 32.77 3.06 -23.64
C PHE A 33 33.71 3.97 -22.82
N TRP A 34 34.93 3.55 -22.49
CA TRP A 34 35.85 4.34 -21.62
C TRP A 34 37.22 4.69 -22.22
N LYS A 35 37.44 4.51 -23.52
CA LYS A 35 38.69 4.97 -24.15
C LYS A 35 38.45 6.01 -25.24
N THR A 36 38.52 7.26 -24.80
CA THR A 36 39.05 8.42 -25.56
C THR A 36 38.40 8.65 -26.92
N GLU A 37 37.12 9.02 -26.90
CA GLU A 37 36.62 9.93 -27.93
C GLU A 37 37.19 11.32 -27.65
N SER A 38 37.86 11.85 -28.65
CA SER A 38 38.30 13.23 -28.75
C SER A 38 37.30 14.20 -28.08
N MET A 39 37.79 15.05 -27.19
CA MET A 39 37.07 16.29 -26.85
C MET A 39 36.89 17.06 -28.15
N ARG A 40 35.78 16.83 -28.85
CA ARG A 40 35.17 17.85 -29.69
C ARG A 40 34.98 19.03 -28.76
N GLN A 41 35.88 19.98 -28.86
CA GLN A 41 35.69 21.33 -28.35
C GLN A 41 34.37 21.83 -28.92
N MET A 42 33.28 21.61 -28.18
CA MET A 42 32.11 22.46 -28.27
C MET A 42 32.56 23.80 -27.70
N ALA A 43 33.15 24.61 -28.58
CA ALA A 43 33.23 26.06 -28.53
C ALA A 43 32.88 26.69 -27.16
N SER A 44 33.83 26.64 -26.23
CA SER A 44 33.88 27.59 -25.10
C SER A 44 34.17 29.03 -25.57
N SER A 45 34.34 29.24 -26.88
CA SER A 45 34.57 30.53 -27.51
C SER A 45 33.42 31.52 -27.38
N ARG A 46 32.22 31.08 -26.94
CA ARG A 46 31.07 31.99 -26.74
C ARG A 46 31.02 32.67 -25.39
N TRP A 47 31.91 32.33 -24.46
CA TRP A 47 31.99 32.95 -23.12
C TRP A 47 33.22 33.82 -22.96
N THR A 48 34.34 33.47 -23.59
CA THR A 48 35.60 34.25 -23.52
C THR A 48 35.47 35.63 -24.18
N ASN A 49 34.69 35.73 -25.28
CA ASN A 49 34.53 36.96 -26.09
C ASN A 49 33.30 37.82 -25.75
N ARG A 50 32.56 37.55 -24.67
CA ARG A 50 31.44 38.42 -24.27
C ARG A 50 31.93 39.66 -23.54
N PRO A 51 31.38 40.86 -23.83
CA PRO A 51 31.75 42.08 -23.14
C PRO A 51 31.50 41.92 -21.62
N PRO A 52 32.32 42.56 -20.77
CA PRO A 52 32.32 42.34 -19.32
C PRO A 52 30.93 42.40 -18.68
N TRP A 53 30.06 43.30 -19.16
CA TRP A 53 28.70 43.46 -18.66
C TRP A 53 27.80 42.23 -18.87
N GLN A 54 28.00 41.45 -19.96
CA GLN A 54 27.24 40.22 -20.20
C GLN A 54 27.69 39.06 -19.32
N LYS A 55 28.98 39.00 -18.95
CA LYS A 55 29.49 38.00 -17.99
C LYS A 55 28.93 38.29 -16.60
N CYS A 56 28.92 39.56 -16.18
CA CYS A 56 28.28 39.99 -14.94
C CYS A 56 26.78 39.68 -14.95
N ALA A 57 26.07 39.94 -16.06
CA ALA A 57 24.64 39.64 -16.17
C ALA A 57 24.33 38.14 -16.00
N VAL A 58 25.10 37.25 -16.63
CA VAL A 58 24.92 35.80 -16.50
C VAL A 58 25.22 35.33 -15.08
N LEU A 59 26.29 35.83 -14.45
CA LEU A 59 26.61 35.50 -13.06
C LEU A 59 25.51 35.99 -12.10
N CYS A 60 24.99 37.20 -12.28
CA CYS A 60 23.86 37.71 -11.51
C CYS A 60 22.59 36.88 -11.71
N VAL A 61 22.28 36.45 -12.92
CA VAL A 61 21.12 35.58 -13.17
C VAL A 61 21.32 34.22 -12.52
N CYS A 62 22.50 33.62 -12.61
CA CYS A 62 22.81 32.36 -11.94
C CYS A 62 22.71 32.47 -10.41
N THR A 63 23.22 33.56 -9.81
CA THR A 63 23.11 33.75 -8.35
C THR A 63 21.67 33.98 -7.93
N ILE A 64 20.87 34.73 -8.70
CA ILE A 64 19.44 34.90 -8.44
C ILE A 64 18.69 33.57 -8.51
N VAL A 65 19.01 32.72 -9.50
CA VAL A 65 18.40 31.38 -9.63
C VAL A 65 18.81 30.47 -8.47
N VAL A 66 20.08 30.49 -8.06
CA VAL A 66 20.54 29.69 -6.91
C VAL A 66 19.90 30.19 -5.61
N VAL A 67 19.84 31.49 -5.39
CA VAL A 67 19.19 32.09 -4.21
C VAL A 67 17.70 31.79 -4.20
N SER A 68 17.01 31.87 -5.34
CA SER A 68 15.58 31.54 -5.41
C SER A 68 15.31 30.06 -5.15
N LEU A 69 16.17 29.16 -5.63
CA LEU A 69 16.12 27.74 -5.29
C LEU A 69 16.38 27.50 -3.80
N ILE A 70 17.38 28.16 -3.20
CA ILE A 70 17.66 28.06 -1.75
C ILE A 70 16.44 28.54 -0.95
N ILE A 71 15.85 29.68 -1.31
CA ILE A 71 14.64 30.21 -0.65
C ILE A 71 13.48 29.22 -0.82
N ALA A 72 13.25 28.68 -2.02
CA ALA A 72 12.17 27.73 -2.27
C ALA A 72 12.32 26.44 -1.45
N VAL A 73 13.53 25.89 -1.36
CA VAL A 73 13.86 24.73 -0.50
C VAL A 73 13.66 25.08 0.97
N SER A 74 14.14 26.24 1.42
CA SER A 74 14.00 26.70 2.80
C SER A 74 12.54 26.88 3.22
N VAL A 75 11.71 27.50 2.36
CA VAL A 75 10.27 27.66 2.59
C VAL A 75 9.56 26.32 2.63
N SER A 76 9.93 25.38 1.76
CA SER A 76 9.38 24.03 1.73
C SER A 76 9.71 23.27 3.02
N ASN A 77 10.95 23.35 3.50
CA ASN A 77 11.38 22.74 4.77
C ASN A 77 10.62 23.33 5.96
N VAL A 78 10.54 24.66 6.10
CA VAL A 78 9.78 25.32 7.18
C VAL A 78 8.30 24.94 7.15
N LYS A 79 7.72 24.77 5.96
CA LYS A 79 6.32 24.33 5.82
C LYS A 79 6.14 22.88 6.27
N VAL A 80 7.09 21.99 5.98
CA VAL A 80 7.08 20.59 6.45
C VAL A 80 7.26 20.55 7.97
N ASP A 81 8.20 21.32 8.53
CA ASP A 81 8.45 21.37 9.99
C ASP A 81 7.21 21.85 10.76
N ARG A 82 6.51 22.87 10.25
CA ARG A 82 5.24 23.32 10.87
C ARG A 82 4.18 22.23 10.85
N ARG A 83 4.03 21.51 9.73
CA ARG A 83 3.07 20.38 9.64
C ARG A 83 3.41 19.27 10.63
N PHE A 84 4.69 18.99 10.82
CA PHE A 84 5.16 18.00 11.78
C PHE A 84 4.88 18.43 13.23
N ALA A 85 5.18 19.69 13.59
CA ALA A 85 4.88 20.23 14.92
C ALA A 85 3.37 20.26 15.24
N ASP A 86 2.52 20.57 14.25
CA ASP A 86 1.07 20.51 14.42
C ASP A 86 0.58 19.07 14.63
N LEU A 87 1.20 18.10 13.95
CA LEU A 87 0.88 16.68 14.07
C LEU A 87 1.31 16.11 15.43
N GLU A 88 2.49 16.46 15.93
CA GLU A 88 2.94 16.09 17.28
C GLU A 88 1.98 16.59 18.37
N LYS A 89 1.51 17.84 18.25
CA LYS A 89 0.52 18.39 19.18
C LYS A 89 -0.81 17.63 19.13
N MET A 90 -1.29 17.29 17.94
CA MET A 90 -2.51 16.50 17.79
C MET A 90 -2.36 15.11 18.43
N VAL A 91 -1.24 14.44 18.19
CA VAL A 91 -0.96 13.11 18.74
C VAL A 91 -0.76 13.14 20.26
N ALA A 92 -0.08 14.16 20.79
CA ALA A 92 0.06 14.35 22.24
C ALA A 92 -1.31 14.57 22.92
N ASN A 93 -2.18 15.38 22.31
CA ASN A 93 -3.54 15.61 22.81
C ASN A 93 -4.37 14.32 22.76
N LEU A 94 -4.24 13.52 21.70
CA LEU A 94 -4.91 12.23 21.55
C LEU A 94 -4.45 11.23 22.62
N SER A 95 -3.14 11.15 22.86
CA SER A 95 -2.55 10.29 23.90
C SER A 95 -3.05 10.66 25.31
N ALA A 96 -3.13 11.96 25.62
CA ALA A 96 -3.67 12.44 26.89
C ALA A 96 -5.17 12.08 27.06
N ALA A 97 -5.97 12.26 26.01
CA ALA A 97 -7.38 11.87 26.01
C ALA A 97 -7.55 10.35 26.19
N MET A 98 -6.74 9.54 25.51
CA MET A 98 -6.76 8.09 25.63
C MET A 98 -6.42 7.62 27.05
N THR A 99 -5.40 8.20 27.66
CA THR A 99 -5.01 7.88 29.05
C THR A 99 -6.15 8.20 30.04
N SER A 100 -6.87 9.30 29.82
CA SER A 100 -8.06 9.64 30.59
C SER A 100 -9.21 8.64 30.40
N ILE A 101 -9.41 8.10 29.21
CA ILE A 101 -10.43 7.07 28.95
C ILE A 101 -10.03 5.73 29.55
N THR A 102 -8.78 5.28 29.39
CA THR A 102 -8.29 4.02 29.96
C THR A 102 -8.48 3.97 31.47
N SER A 103 -8.19 5.07 32.17
CA SER A 103 -8.44 5.17 33.61
C SER A 103 -9.93 5.11 33.99
N LYS A 104 -10.83 5.62 33.14
CA LYS A 104 -12.29 5.54 33.35
C LYS A 104 -12.86 4.16 33.01
N VAL A 105 -12.33 3.49 32.00
CA VAL A 105 -12.72 2.12 31.59
C VAL A 105 -12.30 1.09 32.66
N HIS A 106 -11.17 1.27 33.33
CA HIS A 106 -10.74 0.40 34.43
C HIS A 106 -11.59 0.52 35.71
N VAL A 107 -12.38 1.58 35.85
CA VAL A 107 -13.15 1.87 37.08
C VAL A 107 -14.66 1.60 36.92
N GLY A 108 -15.17 1.48 35.69
CA GLY A 108 -16.62 1.34 35.45
C GLY A 108 -16.97 0.05 34.73
N LYS A 109 -17.49 -0.94 35.47
CA LYS A 109 -18.28 -2.05 34.90
C LYS A 109 -19.72 -1.64 34.52
N GLU A 110 -20.02 -0.35 34.56
CA GLU A 110 -21.30 0.22 34.10
C GLU A 110 -21.06 1.31 33.06
N THR A 111 -21.68 1.11 31.92
CA THR A 111 -21.55 1.82 30.66
C THR A 111 -22.31 3.15 30.70
N ASP A 112 -21.64 4.20 31.18
CA ASP A 112 -22.15 5.57 31.20
C ASP A 112 -22.24 6.14 29.75
N GLN A 113 -23.40 6.72 29.38
CA GLN A 113 -23.62 7.37 28.07
C GLN A 113 -22.58 8.47 27.78
N ASN A 114 -22.04 9.11 28.81
CA ASN A 114 -20.97 10.09 28.66
C ASN A 114 -19.65 9.47 28.18
N VAL A 115 -19.35 8.23 28.57
CA VAL A 115 -18.12 7.53 28.13
C VAL A 115 -18.21 7.20 26.65
N TYR A 116 -19.35 6.73 26.17
CA TYR A 116 -19.55 6.48 24.73
C TYR A 116 -19.43 7.75 23.87
N ARG A 117 -19.90 8.89 24.38
CA ARG A 117 -19.78 10.17 23.67
C ARG A 117 -18.32 10.60 23.53
N GLU A 118 -17.53 10.48 24.59
CA GLU A 118 -16.10 10.80 24.56
C GLU A 118 -15.31 9.81 23.68
N ILE A 119 -15.64 8.50 23.72
CA ILE A 119 -15.05 7.49 22.82
C ILE A 119 -15.34 7.83 21.36
N ASN A 120 -16.60 8.16 21.02
CA ASN A 120 -16.97 8.52 19.64
C ASN A 120 -16.26 9.78 19.16
N LYS A 121 -16.13 10.80 20.03
CA LYS A 121 -15.39 12.04 19.72
C LYS A 121 -13.90 11.76 19.49
N LEU A 122 -13.32 10.86 20.30
CA LEU A 122 -11.93 10.46 20.17
C LEU A 122 -11.70 9.69 18.87
N LYS A 123 -12.58 8.73 18.55
CA LYS A 123 -12.56 7.96 17.30
C LYS A 123 -12.55 8.88 16.08
N PHE A 124 -13.46 9.85 16.03
CA PHE A 124 -13.52 10.81 14.94
C PHE A 124 -12.24 11.65 14.81
N SER A 125 -11.68 12.09 15.94
CA SER A 125 -10.44 12.87 15.96
C SER A 125 -9.23 12.04 15.51
N MET A 126 -9.23 10.75 15.85
CA MET A 126 -8.18 9.79 15.46
C MET A 126 -8.25 9.47 13.96
N GLU A 127 -9.44 9.22 13.41
CA GLU A 127 -9.65 9.01 11.97
C GLU A 127 -9.21 10.25 11.16
N ALA A 128 -9.51 11.46 11.65
CA ALA A 128 -9.03 12.69 11.03
C ALA A 128 -7.49 12.77 11.03
N THR A 129 -6.85 12.42 12.14
CA THR A 129 -5.38 12.43 12.27
C THR A 129 -4.73 11.37 11.38
N GLU A 130 -5.31 10.18 11.29
CA GLU A 130 -4.87 9.09 10.43
C GLU A 130 -4.91 9.49 8.95
N ASN A 131 -6.01 10.09 8.50
CA ASN A 131 -6.14 10.58 7.12
C ASN A 131 -5.08 11.65 6.78
N GLN A 132 -4.75 12.53 7.74
CA GLN A 132 -3.66 13.48 7.57
C GLN A 132 -2.30 12.76 7.47
N LEU A 133 -2.04 11.77 8.32
CA LEU A 133 -0.81 10.97 8.30
C LEU A 133 -0.60 10.23 6.98
N VAL A 134 -1.62 9.53 6.47
CA VAL A 134 -1.56 8.81 5.19
C VAL A 134 -1.32 9.78 4.03
N SER A 135 -1.95 10.95 4.06
CA SER A 135 -1.76 12.00 3.04
C SER A 135 -0.34 12.59 3.08
N VAL A 136 0.18 12.83 4.29
CA VAL A 136 1.53 13.36 4.53
C VAL A 136 2.58 12.33 4.11
N GLU A 137 2.41 11.06 4.46
CA GLU A 137 3.26 9.95 4.03
C GLU A 137 3.33 9.83 2.51
N LYS A 138 2.18 9.84 1.83
CA LYS A 138 2.12 9.77 0.36
C LYS A 138 2.89 10.93 -0.29
N SER A 139 2.89 12.09 0.35
CA SER A 139 3.58 13.30 -0.09
C SER A 139 5.07 13.34 0.29
N LEU A 140 5.48 12.60 1.32
CA LEU A 140 6.82 12.64 1.94
C LEU A 140 7.55 11.29 1.87
N LYS A 141 7.37 10.51 0.79
CA LYS A 141 8.04 9.20 0.56
C LYS A 141 9.58 9.17 0.78
N ALA A 142 10.23 10.31 1.04
CA ALA A 142 11.67 10.48 1.18
C ALA A 142 12.14 10.92 2.60
N ILE A 143 11.30 10.93 3.64
CA ILE A 143 11.72 11.34 5.00
C ILE A 143 11.57 10.18 5.99
N ASP A 144 12.71 9.62 6.43
CA ASP A 144 12.81 8.53 7.43
C ASP A 144 12.22 8.86 8.82
N GLY A 145 11.87 10.13 9.08
CA GLY A 145 11.38 10.60 10.39
C GLY A 145 9.90 10.36 10.71
N LEU A 146 9.08 9.87 9.77
CA LEU A 146 7.63 9.70 9.98
C LEU A 146 7.24 8.35 10.61
N GLU A 147 8.14 7.37 10.59
CA GLU A 147 7.85 6.01 11.02
C GLU A 147 7.54 5.85 12.54
N PRO A 148 8.25 6.54 13.44
CA PRO A 148 7.93 6.49 14.87
C PRO A 148 6.51 7.02 15.16
N LEU A 149 6.11 8.06 14.43
CA LEU A 149 4.81 8.70 14.60
C LEU A 149 3.66 7.83 14.08
N LYS A 150 3.85 7.17 12.93
CA LYS A 150 2.90 6.16 12.43
C LYS A 150 2.72 5.03 13.44
N THR A 151 3.83 4.52 13.98
CA THR A 151 3.81 3.44 14.97
C THR A 151 2.99 3.83 16.19
N LEU A 152 3.20 5.04 16.73
CA LEU A 152 2.49 5.52 17.90
C LEU A 152 1.00 5.75 17.63
N VAL A 153 0.63 6.30 16.47
CA VAL A 153 -0.79 6.46 16.09
C VAL A 153 -1.46 5.11 15.87
N ASN A 154 -0.76 4.14 15.27
CA ASN A 154 -1.28 2.79 15.10
C ASN A 154 -1.52 2.10 16.44
N GLN A 155 -0.63 2.28 17.42
CA GLN A 155 -0.81 1.77 18.78
C GLN A 155 -2.01 2.42 19.49
N LEU A 156 -2.19 3.73 19.35
CA LEU A 156 -3.35 4.43 19.93
C LEU A 156 -4.65 3.93 19.31
N LYS A 157 -4.69 3.73 17.98
CA LYS A 157 -5.82 3.16 17.26
C LYS A 157 -6.15 1.75 17.70
N CYS A 158 -5.13 0.90 17.78
CA CYS A 158 -5.22 -0.46 18.27
C CYS A 158 -5.84 -0.54 19.67
N ASN A 159 -5.38 0.31 20.59
CA ASN A 159 -5.92 0.36 21.95
C ASN A 159 -7.38 0.84 21.97
N LEU A 160 -7.75 1.79 21.10
CA LEU A 160 -9.13 2.28 21.00
C LEU A 160 -10.07 1.20 20.46
N ASP A 161 -9.66 0.47 19.41
CA ASP A 161 -10.46 -0.60 18.82
C ASP A 161 -10.72 -1.73 19.83
N LYS A 162 -9.72 -2.09 20.66
CA LYS A 162 -9.87 -3.06 21.76
C LYS A 162 -10.89 -2.61 22.82
N ILE A 163 -10.87 -1.34 23.21
CA ILE A 163 -11.83 -0.78 24.18
C ILE A 163 -13.25 -0.78 23.60
N THR A 164 -13.39 -0.51 22.30
CA THR A 164 -14.70 -0.30 21.66
C THR A 164 -15.38 -1.61 21.25
N SER A 165 -14.60 -2.62 20.86
CA SER A 165 -15.12 -3.89 20.35
C SER A 165 -15.45 -4.93 21.44
N ASN A 166 -15.00 -4.74 22.68
CA ASN A 166 -15.14 -5.73 23.76
C ASN A 166 -14.52 -7.10 23.43
N VAL A 167 -13.68 -7.19 22.38
CA VAL A 167 -13.04 -8.42 21.90
C VAL A 167 -11.55 -8.36 22.24
N SER A 168 -11.06 -9.41 22.90
CA SER A 168 -9.67 -9.58 23.36
C SER A 168 -8.75 -10.19 22.30
N THR A 169 -9.05 -10.04 21.00
CA THR A 169 -8.22 -10.62 19.93
C THR A 169 -6.93 -9.84 19.74
N GLU A 170 -5.84 -10.56 19.50
CA GLU A 170 -4.47 -10.07 19.62
C GLU A 170 -3.95 -9.20 18.47
N GLY A 171 -4.70 -8.97 17.40
CA GLY A 171 -4.19 -8.19 16.27
C GLY A 171 -4.96 -6.93 15.96
N CYS A 172 -4.21 -5.93 15.51
CA CYS A 172 -4.71 -4.60 15.16
C CYS A 172 -4.45 -4.33 13.69
N CYS A 173 -5.35 -3.57 13.08
CA CYS A 173 -5.24 -3.27 11.66
C CYS A 173 -4.14 -2.24 11.38
N PRO A 174 -3.47 -2.32 10.23
CA PRO A 174 -2.55 -1.26 9.80
C PRO A 174 -3.26 0.09 9.66
N LEU A 175 -2.48 1.18 9.65
CA LEU A 175 -3.01 2.50 9.34
C LEU A 175 -3.67 2.52 7.94
N GLY A 176 -4.80 3.19 7.84
CA GLY A 176 -5.67 3.22 6.66
C GLY A 176 -6.66 2.06 6.58
N TRP A 177 -6.60 1.09 7.50
CA TRP A 177 -7.49 -0.07 7.55
C TRP A 177 -8.47 0.04 8.72
N SER A 178 -9.68 -0.45 8.53
CA SER A 178 -10.72 -0.48 9.55
C SER A 178 -10.89 -1.89 10.08
N PHE A 179 -10.88 -2.04 11.40
CA PHE A 179 -11.10 -3.33 12.06
C PHE A 179 -12.59 -3.65 12.17
N TYR A 180 -12.96 -4.87 11.79
CA TYR A 180 -14.27 -5.43 12.07
C TYR A 180 -14.17 -6.94 12.31
N SER A 181 -14.73 -7.39 13.44
CA SER A 181 -14.68 -8.79 13.88
C SER A 181 -13.25 -9.34 13.96
N THR A 182 -12.80 -10.12 12.98
CA THR A 182 -11.46 -10.75 12.93
C THR A 182 -10.66 -10.32 11.70
N SER A 183 -11.12 -9.28 11.00
CA SER A 183 -10.58 -8.85 9.71
C SER A 183 -10.31 -7.35 9.68
N CYS A 184 -9.36 -6.97 8.83
CA CYS A 184 -9.04 -5.61 8.48
C CYS A 184 -9.56 -5.29 7.09
N TYR A 185 -10.20 -4.13 6.94
CA TYR A 185 -10.80 -3.68 5.68
C TYR A 185 -10.15 -2.38 5.20
N TYR A 186 -9.71 -2.36 3.95
CA TYR A 186 -9.21 -1.16 3.30
C TYR A 186 -10.25 -0.68 2.28
N PHE A 187 -10.61 0.60 2.38
CA PHE A 187 -11.53 1.25 1.46
C PHE A 187 -10.73 2.18 0.56
N SER A 188 -10.61 1.82 -0.72
CA SER A 188 -9.84 2.64 -1.65
C SER A 188 -10.50 4.00 -1.89
N ASN A 189 -9.69 5.03 -2.08
CA ASN A 189 -10.17 6.34 -2.53
C ASN A 189 -10.15 6.48 -4.06
N GLU A 190 -9.43 5.59 -4.74
CA GLU A 190 -9.17 5.60 -6.18
C GLU A 190 -9.90 4.47 -6.90
N GLY A 191 -10.41 4.80 -8.10
CA GLY A 191 -11.12 3.84 -8.95
C GLY A 191 -10.19 3.01 -9.83
N LYS A 192 -10.48 1.72 -9.97
CA LYS A 192 -9.75 0.76 -10.82
C LYS A 192 -10.73 -0.24 -11.45
N SER A 193 -10.32 -0.89 -12.54
CA SER A 193 -11.03 -2.09 -13.01
C SER A 193 -10.98 -3.18 -11.94
N TRP A 194 -11.91 -4.14 -12.01
CA TRP A 194 -12.02 -5.20 -11.02
C TRP A 194 -10.71 -6.00 -10.88
N ASP A 195 -10.09 -6.40 -11.99
CA ASP A 195 -8.78 -7.07 -11.96
C ASP A 195 -7.67 -6.21 -11.35
N SER A 196 -7.61 -4.93 -11.72
CA SER A 196 -6.61 -4.01 -11.17
C SER A 196 -6.83 -3.75 -9.67
N ALA A 197 -8.09 -3.81 -9.21
CA ALA A 197 -8.46 -3.74 -7.80
C ALA A 197 -8.04 -5.03 -7.06
N ARG A 198 -8.32 -6.21 -7.63
CA ARG A 198 -7.85 -7.50 -7.13
C ARG A 198 -6.34 -7.50 -6.93
N ASP A 199 -5.59 -7.12 -7.97
CA ASP A 199 -4.12 -7.08 -7.91
C ASP A 199 -3.62 -6.05 -6.90
N SER A 200 -4.36 -4.95 -6.71
CA SER A 200 -4.03 -3.96 -5.68
C SER A 200 -4.21 -4.51 -4.27
N CYS A 201 -5.28 -5.27 -4.00
CA CYS A 201 -5.45 -5.96 -2.73
C CYS A 201 -4.35 -7.00 -2.50
N SER A 202 -4.02 -7.81 -3.52
CA SER A 202 -2.96 -8.82 -3.45
C SER A 202 -1.59 -8.21 -3.10
N ARG A 203 -1.25 -7.05 -3.67
CA ARG A 203 -0.01 -6.32 -3.32
C ARG A 203 0.04 -5.83 -1.87
N MET A 204 -1.12 -5.71 -1.22
CA MET A 204 -1.23 -5.37 0.20
C MET A 204 -1.37 -6.61 1.10
N HIS A 205 -1.07 -7.80 0.59
CA HIS A 205 -1.27 -9.08 1.29
C HIS A 205 -2.73 -9.29 1.73
N ALA A 206 -3.67 -8.82 0.92
CA ALA A 206 -5.10 -8.91 1.15
C ALA A 206 -5.81 -9.47 -0.10
N SER A 207 -7.12 -9.64 -0.01
CA SER A 207 -7.99 -10.01 -1.14
C SER A 207 -9.08 -8.96 -1.32
N LEU A 208 -9.76 -8.92 -2.47
CA LEU A 208 -11.02 -8.17 -2.55
C LEU A 208 -12.01 -8.74 -1.52
N ALA A 209 -12.80 -7.88 -0.90
CA ALA A 209 -13.59 -8.27 0.27
C ALA A 209 -14.63 -9.33 -0.07
N THR A 210 -14.60 -10.43 0.69
CA THR A 210 -15.66 -11.44 0.75
C THR A 210 -16.55 -11.16 1.96
N LEU A 211 -17.87 -11.22 1.79
CA LEU A 211 -18.86 -10.86 2.82
C LEU A 211 -19.70 -12.09 3.19
N LYS A 212 -19.48 -12.62 4.38
CA LYS A 212 -19.95 -13.94 4.84
C LYS A 212 -21.15 -13.87 5.79
N ASP A 213 -21.35 -12.74 6.47
CA ASP A 213 -22.46 -12.55 7.41
C ASP A 213 -23.08 -11.14 7.32
N ASP A 214 -24.31 -11.00 7.84
CA ASP A 214 -25.10 -9.75 7.83
C ASP A 214 -24.37 -8.59 8.53
N GLY A 215 -23.48 -8.90 9.47
CA GLY A 215 -22.63 -7.94 10.17
C GLY A 215 -21.59 -7.32 9.23
N GLU A 216 -20.89 -8.16 8.46
CA GLU A 216 -19.94 -7.71 7.43
C GLU A 216 -20.64 -6.88 6.35
N TRP A 217 -21.82 -7.31 5.88
CA TRP A 217 -22.63 -6.54 4.93
C TRP A 217 -22.96 -5.16 5.48
N THR A 218 -23.47 -5.08 6.71
CA THR A 218 -23.81 -3.81 7.35
C THR A 218 -22.59 -2.92 7.53
N PHE A 219 -21.45 -3.50 7.96
CA PHE A 219 -20.21 -2.77 8.18
C PHE A 219 -19.68 -2.18 6.87
N VAL A 220 -19.53 -3.01 5.83
CA VAL A 220 -18.97 -2.57 4.55
C VAL A 220 -19.90 -1.57 3.86
N SER A 221 -21.21 -1.83 3.80
CA SER A 221 -22.15 -0.90 3.14
C SER A 221 -22.19 0.48 3.81
N LYS A 222 -22.06 0.56 5.14
CA LYS A 222 -21.97 1.86 5.85
C LYS A 222 -20.75 2.69 5.46
N HIS A 223 -19.63 2.04 5.11
CA HIS A 223 -18.39 2.72 4.72
C HIS A 223 -18.33 3.06 3.24
N THR A 224 -19.04 2.30 2.39
CA THR A 224 -18.98 2.47 0.93
C THR A 224 -20.03 3.44 0.39
N MET A 225 -21.21 3.52 1.01
CA MET A 225 -22.24 4.48 0.61
C MET A 225 -21.75 5.94 0.72
N PRO A 226 -22.08 6.82 -0.24
CA PRO A 226 -22.97 6.61 -1.40
C PRO A 226 -22.22 6.28 -2.71
N PHE A 227 -21.01 5.73 -2.63
CA PHE A 227 -20.14 5.51 -3.80
C PHE A 227 -20.15 4.06 -4.27
N TYR A 228 -19.59 3.83 -5.47
CA TYR A 228 -19.48 2.50 -6.04
C TYR A 228 -18.16 1.83 -5.67
N PHE A 229 -18.26 0.60 -5.18
CA PHE A 229 -17.12 -0.17 -4.69
C PHE A 229 -17.15 -1.61 -5.20
N TRP A 230 -16.09 -2.04 -5.90
CA TRP A 230 -15.83 -3.44 -6.15
C TRP A 230 -15.66 -4.22 -4.85
N ILE A 231 -16.25 -5.41 -4.83
CA ILE A 231 -16.00 -6.44 -3.83
C ILE A 231 -15.53 -7.72 -4.54
N GLY A 232 -15.16 -8.74 -3.78
CA GLY A 232 -14.56 -9.95 -4.32
C GLY A 232 -15.57 -10.94 -4.89
N LEU A 233 -16.59 -10.49 -5.61
CA LEU A 233 -17.67 -11.33 -6.15
C LEU A 233 -17.73 -11.17 -7.68
N THR A 234 -17.67 -12.29 -8.40
CA THR A 234 -17.63 -12.35 -9.88
C THR A 234 -18.24 -13.68 -10.38
N ASP A 235 -18.77 -13.71 -11.59
CA ASP A 235 -19.17 -14.94 -12.30
C ASP A 235 -18.35 -15.19 -13.58
N GLU A 236 -17.37 -14.34 -13.89
CA GLU A 236 -16.55 -14.38 -15.11
C GLU A 236 -15.92 -15.76 -15.39
N ARG A 237 -15.46 -16.46 -14.33
CA ARG A 237 -14.70 -17.71 -14.47
C ARG A 237 -15.59 -18.91 -14.79
N THR A 238 -16.80 -18.97 -14.24
CA THR A 238 -17.64 -20.19 -14.28
C THR A 238 -19.02 -19.99 -14.87
N GLY A 239 -19.46 -18.73 -15.01
CA GLY A 239 -20.85 -18.37 -15.28
C GLY A 239 -21.76 -18.43 -14.04
N ASP A 240 -21.23 -18.90 -12.90
CA ASP A 240 -21.89 -18.84 -11.60
C ASP A 240 -21.14 -17.88 -10.67
N TRP A 241 -21.89 -17.15 -9.86
CA TRP A 241 -21.33 -16.18 -8.91
C TRP A 241 -20.49 -16.86 -7.83
N GLU A 242 -19.27 -16.36 -7.66
CA GLU A 242 -18.30 -16.87 -6.71
C GLU A 242 -17.47 -15.77 -6.07
N TRP A 243 -17.03 -16.05 -4.85
CA TRP A 243 -16.10 -15.21 -4.14
C TRP A 243 -14.66 -15.43 -4.64
N VAL A 244 -13.80 -14.43 -4.50
CA VAL A 244 -12.36 -14.51 -4.83
C VAL A 244 -11.58 -15.55 -4.00
N ASP A 245 -12.16 -16.08 -2.92
CA ASP A 245 -11.61 -17.22 -2.17
C ASP A 245 -12.04 -18.59 -2.75
N GLY A 246 -12.75 -18.59 -3.88
CA GLY A 246 -13.24 -19.77 -4.58
C GLY A 246 -14.54 -20.34 -3.99
N ALA A 247 -15.10 -19.73 -2.94
CA ALA A 247 -16.36 -20.17 -2.38
C ALA A 247 -17.54 -19.77 -3.30
N PRO A 248 -18.48 -20.69 -3.59
CA PRO A 248 -19.67 -20.34 -4.37
C PRO A 248 -20.53 -19.35 -3.58
N TYR A 249 -21.10 -18.37 -4.30
CA TYR A 249 -22.04 -17.42 -3.72
C TYR A 249 -23.47 -17.97 -3.81
N ILE A 250 -24.16 -18.03 -2.67
CA ILE A 250 -25.58 -18.37 -2.63
C ILE A 250 -26.38 -17.09 -2.83
N MET A 251 -27.14 -17.03 -3.92
CA MET A 251 -27.97 -15.88 -4.28
C MET A 251 -28.90 -15.45 -3.14
N ASP A 252 -28.66 -14.27 -2.58
CA ASP A 252 -29.53 -13.61 -1.60
C ASP A 252 -30.06 -12.29 -2.16
N ARG A 253 -31.31 -12.31 -2.62
CA ARG A 253 -31.99 -11.15 -3.24
C ARG A 253 -32.08 -9.91 -2.34
N ARG A 254 -31.88 -10.04 -1.03
CA ARG A 254 -31.86 -8.89 -0.11
C ARG A 254 -30.64 -8.00 -0.33
N HIS A 255 -29.53 -8.60 -0.78
CA HIS A 255 -28.28 -7.88 -1.03
C HIS A 255 -28.22 -7.27 -2.42
N TRP A 256 -29.02 -7.71 -3.40
CA TRP A 256 -29.02 -7.18 -4.77
C TRP A 256 -30.01 -6.03 -4.95
N LYS A 257 -29.70 -5.12 -5.87
CA LYS A 257 -30.68 -4.13 -6.32
C LYS A 257 -31.86 -4.84 -7.00
N PRO A 258 -33.08 -4.28 -6.91
CA PRO A 258 -34.21 -4.81 -7.66
C PRO A 258 -33.88 -4.86 -9.16
N GLY A 259 -33.97 -6.06 -9.73
CA GLY A 259 -33.62 -6.32 -11.13
C GLY A 259 -32.26 -6.99 -11.34
N GLN A 260 -31.37 -6.97 -10.34
CA GLN A 260 -30.00 -7.49 -10.48
C GLN A 260 -29.79 -8.91 -9.90
N PRO A 261 -28.80 -9.67 -10.42
CA PRO A 261 -27.99 -9.35 -11.61
C PRO A 261 -28.75 -9.50 -12.94
N ASP A 262 -28.46 -8.65 -13.93
CA ASP A 262 -29.15 -8.59 -15.23
C ASP A 262 -28.25 -8.82 -16.45
N ASP A 263 -26.94 -8.98 -16.25
CA ASP A 263 -25.93 -9.25 -17.29
C ASP A 263 -26.09 -8.29 -18.48
N TRP A 264 -26.20 -6.98 -18.22
CA TRP A 264 -26.62 -6.03 -19.25
C TRP A 264 -25.58 -5.87 -20.37
N ARG A 265 -25.92 -6.26 -21.60
CA ARG A 265 -24.96 -6.29 -22.73
C ARG A 265 -24.88 -5.03 -23.59
N HIS A 266 -25.69 -4.00 -23.31
CA HIS A 266 -25.83 -2.82 -24.18
C HIS A 266 -25.00 -1.60 -23.76
N HIS A 267 -24.05 -1.74 -22.83
CA HIS A 267 -23.12 -0.67 -22.44
C HIS A 267 -22.03 -0.36 -23.48
N GLY A 268 -21.88 -1.18 -24.54
CA GLY A 268 -20.93 -0.92 -25.63
C GLY A 268 -19.45 -1.23 -25.33
N LEU A 269 -19.17 -2.01 -24.28
CA LEU A 269 -17.80 -2.44 -23.91
C LEU A 269 -17.47 -3.85 -24.41
N GLY A 270 -18.43 -4.53 -25.05
CA GLY A 270 -18.35 -5.95 -25.39
C GLY A 270 -18.66 -6.82 -24.18
N GLY A 271 -19.07 -8.08 -24.39
CA GLY A 271 -19.40 -8.99 -23.29
C GLY A 271 -20.69 -8.61 -22.53
N GLY A 272 -20.75 -9.05 -21.28
CA GLY A 272 -21.82 -8.75 -20.34
C GLY A 272 -21.26 -8.14 -19.06
N GLU A 273 -21.94 -8.35 -17.94
CA GLU A 273 -21.59 -7.72 -16.65
C GLU A 273 -21.19 -8.79 -15.64
N ASP A 274 -19.88 -9.09 -15.57
CA ASP A 274 -19.40 -10.28 -14.86
C ASP A 274 -18.80 -10.00 -13.45
N CYS A 275 -18.87 -8.75 -12.98
CA CYS A 275 -18.26 -8.32 -11.72
C CYS A 275 -19.25 -7.57 -10.83
N ALA A 276 -19.37 -7.96 -9.56
CA ALA A 276 -20.29 -7.30 -8.63
C ALA A 276 -19.63 -6.14 -7.88
N HIS A 277 -20.36 -5.04 -7.77
CA HIS A 277 -20.03 -3.90 -6.93
C HIS A 277 -21.17 -3.55 -5.97
N LEU A 278 -20.82 -2.92 -4.86
CA LEU A 278 -21.77 -2.19 -4.03
C LEU A 278 -22.14 -0.89 -4.73
N HIS A 279 -23.44 -0.63 -4.84
CA HIS A 279 -24.02 0.57 -5.41
C HIS A 279 -24.18 1.66 -4.32
N ASN A 280 -24.68 2.83 -4.69
CA ASN A 280 -24.85 3.99 -3.80
C ASN A 280 -25.76 3.77 -2.57
N ASP A 281 -26.57 2.71 -2.58
CA ASP A 281 -27.46 2.30 -1.50
C ASP A 281 -26.94 1.06 -0.73
N GLY A 282 -25.71 0.64 -1.02
CA GLY A 282 -25.05 -0.49 -0.36
C GLY A 282 -25.54 -1.86 -0.84
N ARG A 283 -26.36 -1.92 -1.90
CA ARG A 283 -26.78 -3.18 -2.55
C ARG A 283 -25.93 -3.49 -3.78
N LEU A 284 -25.89 -4.75 -4.15
CA LEU A 284 -25.13 -5.28 -5.27
C LEU A 284 -25.75 -4.91 -6.61
N ASN A 285 -24.86 -4.69 -7.56
CA ASN A 285 -25.10 -4.57 -8.98
C ASN A 285 -23.93 -5.26 -9.68
N ASP A 286 -24.21 -6.09 -10.65
CA ASP A 286 -23.25 -6.56 -11.64
C ASP A 286 -22.96 -5.42 -12.63
N ASP A 287 -21.69 -5.25 -12.99
CA ASP A 287 -21.31 -4.30 -14.03
C ASP A 287 -20.06 -4.83 -14.75
N HIS A 288 -19.79 -4.28 -15.92
CA HIS A 288 -18.66 -4.64 -16.74
C HIS A 288 -17.35 -4.41 -15.97
N CYS A 289 -16.55 -5.48 -15.81
CA CYS A 289 -15.36 -5.53 -14.95
C CYS A 289 -14.31 -4.45 -15.24
N SER A 290 -14.30 -3.87 -16.44
CA SER A 290 -13.36 -2.80 -16.82
C SER A 290 -13.69 -1.43 -16.21
N ARG A 291 -14.88 -1.24 -15.60
CA ARG A 291 -15.25 0.07 -15.05
C ARG A 291 -14.37 0.48 -13.87
N PRO A 292 -13.99 1.76 -13.77
CA PRO A 292 -13.14 2.24 -12.69
C PRO A 292 -13.97 2.55 -11.44
N TYR A 293 -14.12 1.59 -10.54
CA TYR A 293 -14.72 1.79 -9.21
C TYR A 293 -13.70 1.72 -8.10
N ARG A 294 -14.04 2.36 -6.97
CA ARG A 294 -13.29 2.14 -5.73
C ARG A 294 -13.42 0.66 -5.35
N PHE A 295 -12.66 0.19 -4.39
CA PHE A 295 -12.64 -1.21 -4.04
C PHE A 295 -12.38 -1.42 -2.57
N VAL A 296 -12.91 -2.52 -2.05
CA VAL A 296 -12.72 -2.93 -0.65
C VAL A 296 -11.78 -4.12 -0.61
N CYS A 297 -10.67 -4.00 0.10
CA CYS A 297 -9.81 -5.15 0.41
C CYS A 297 -10.11 -5.67 1.81
N LYS A 298 -9.96 -6.97 2.01
CA LYS A 298 -10.09 -7.67 3.28
C LYS A 298 -8.82 -8.50 3.54
N ALA A 299 -8.25 -8.33 4.72
CA ALA A 299 -7.14 -9.13 5.24
C ALA A 299 -7.55 -9.75 6.58
N SER A 300 -7.17 -11.01 6.83
CA SER A 300 -7.28 -11.57 8.17
C SER A 300 -6.30 -10.86 9.09
N VAL A 301 -6.72 -10.61 10.32
CA VAL A 301 -5.81 -10.17 11.36
C VAL A 301 -4.84 -11.32 11.61
N ALA A 302 -3.55 -11.12 11.33
CA ALA A 302 -2.56 -12.16 11.58
C ALA A 302 -2.64 -12.56 13.06
N GLU A 303 -2.98 -13.82 13.33
CA GLU A 303 -2.71 -14.40 14.64
C GLU A 303 -1.21 -14.25 14.88
N GLY A 304 -0.82 -13.74 16.05
CA GLY A 304 0.58 -13.61 16.42
C GLY A 304 1.34 -14.93 16.22
N PRO A 305 2.68 -14.92 16.20
CA PRO A 305 3.46 -16.11 15.95
C PRO A 305 3.41 -17.07 17.15
N GLU A 306 2.30 -17.77 17.34
CA GLU A 306 2.19 -18.86 18.32
C GLU A 306 1.05 -19.85 18.02
N ARG A 307 0.86 -20.27 16.75
CA ARG A 307 0.15 -21.55 16.50
C ARG A 307 0.37 -22.27 15.18
N SER A 308 1.28 -21.85 14.33
CA SER A 308 1.58 -22.57 13.07
C SER A 308 2.61 -23.71 13.20
N SER A 309 3.05 -24.07 14.41
CA SER A 309 4.06 -25.12 14.62
C SER A 309 3.52 -26.47 15.13
N VAL A 310 2.20 -26.69 15.19
CA VAL A 310 1.64 -28.00 15.59
C VAL A 310 0.83 -28.61 14.46
N ALA A 311 1.49 -28.86 13.33
CA ALA A 311 1.02 -29.78 12.29
C ALA A 311 2.22 -30.38 11.54
N ALA A 312 3.13 -30.97 12.30
CA ALA A 312 4.13 -31.90 11.77
C ALA A 312 4.45 -32.93 12.88
N THR A 313 3.67 -34.02 12.91
CA THR A 313 4.09 -35.30 13.48
C THR A 313 3.26 -36.40 12.87
#